data_AF-A0A256BIR2-F1
#
_entry.id   AF-A0A256BIR2-F1
#
_cell.length_a   1.000
_cell.length_b   1.000
_cell.length_c   1.000
_cell.angle_alpha   90.00
_cell.angle_beta   90.00
_cell.angle_gamma   90.00
#
_symmetry.space_group_name_H-M   'P 1'
#
loop_
_entity.id
_entity.type
_entity.pdbx_description
1 polymer ?
#
loop_
_entity_poly.entity_id
_entity_poly.type
_entity_poly.pdbx_seq_one_letter_code
_entity_poly.pdbx_strand_id
1 'polypeptide(L)'
;MTPQLNIMGYLNRSEVNGPGCRAVVWVQGCWRECPDCFNPASWSLAVNQLVSVEELAERILSEPANQGVTFSGGEPFLQASALAALAKQVKAAGLNVMSFTGYTLAELRSPSAPEGAEDLLDQLDILIDGPYVAALAIHAPDSPVSSRNQRLHVFNPAFADKIDWASDQTEIHILKDGTRVFTGFRGQMDFDYV
;
A
#
# COMPACT_ATOMS: atom_id res chain seq x y z
N MET A 1 -10.58 -23.82 -0.95
CA MET A 1 -10.48 -22.82 -2.04
C MET A 1 -9.29 -21.95 -1.71
N THR A 2 -8.46 -21.61 -2.70
CA THR A 2 -7.32 -20.73 -2.48
C THR A 2 -7.80 -19.30 -2.20
N PRO A 3 -7.20 -18.57 -1.25
CA PRO A 3 -7.62 -17.22 -0.93
C PRO A 3 -7.50 -16.31 -2.16
N GLN A 4 -8.46 -15.39 -2.33
CA GLN A 4 -8.50 -14.45 -3.44
C GLN A 4 -8.51 -13.01 -2.90
N LEU A 5 -7.91 -12.11 -3.67
CA LEU A 5 -7.96 -10.68 -3.46
C LEU A 5 -8.78 -10.03 -4.57
N ASN A 6 -9.66 -9.11 -4.20
CA ASN A 6 -10.28 -8.17 -5.12
C ASN A 6 -9.38 -6.93 -5.24
N ILE A 7 -8.74 -6.70 -6.38
CA ILE A 7 -7.77 -5.61 -6.54
C ILE A 7 -8.26 -4.54 -7.51
N MET A 8 -7.92 -3.28 -7.22
CA MET A 8 -8.02 -2.18 -8.18
C MET A 8 -6.95 -2.34 -9.26
N GLY A 9 -5.74 -2.72 -8.86
CA GLY A 9 -4.62 -2.91 -9.75
C GLY A 9 -3.38 -3.46 -9.06
N TYR A 10 -2.36 -3.72 -9.86
CA TYR A 10 -1.08 -4.25 -9.44
C TYR A 10 0.04 -3.56 -10.22
N LEU A 11 1.15 -3.27 -9.55
CA LEU A 11 2.38 -2.80 -10.16
C LEU A 11 3.53 -3.68 -9.70
N ASN A 12 4.24 -4.25 -10.65
CA ASN A 12 5.30 -5.23 -10.37
C ASN A 12 6.52 -4.61 -9.70
N ARG A 13 6.80 -3.34 -10.01
CA ARG A 13 8.00 -2.62 -9.62
C ARG A 13 7.70 -1.14 -9.39
N SER A 14 8.03 -0.62 -8.22
CA SER A 14 7.97 0.80 -7.87
C SER A 14 9.09 1.18 -6.91
N GLU A 15 9.59 2.41 -7.02
CA GLU A 15 10.58 2.97 -6.08
C GLU A 15 10.01 4.07 -5.18
N VAL A 16 8.73 4.43 -5.34
CA VAL A 16 8.10 5.55 -4.62
C VAL A 16 6.96 5.14 -3.67
N ASN A 17 6.68 3.84 -3.53
CA ASN A 17 5.57 3.32 -2.70
C ASN A 17 6.04 2.70 -1.36
N GLY A 18 7.22 3.08 -0.88
CA GLY A 18 7.82 2.58 0.36
C GLY A 18 9.30 2.28 0.17
N PRO A 19 9.97 1.63 1.14
CA PRO A 19 11.41 1.48 1.12
C PRO A 19 11.87 0.50 0.04
N GLY A 20 12.93 0.90 -0.66
CA GLY A 20 13.51 0.16 -1.77
C GLY A 20 12.55 -0.08 -2.94
N CYS A 21 13.02 -0.89 -3.89
CA CYS A 21 12.24 -1.32 -5.03
C CYS A 21 11.24 -2.41 -4.61
N ARG A 22 9.95 -2.27 -4.97
CA ARG A 22 8.90 -3.18 -4.48
C ARG A 22 7.68 -3.27 -5.38
N ALA A 23 6.95 -4.38 -5.25
CA ALA A 23 5.63 -4.51 -5.83
C ALA A 23 4.60 -3.67 -5.05
N VAL A 24 3.53 -3.27 -5.73
CA VAL A 24 2.40 -2.55 -5.14
C VAL A 24 1.11 -3.28 -5.50
N VAL A 25 0.35 -3.63 -4.47
CA VAL A 25 -1.00 -4.21 -4.60
C VAL A 25 -1.98 -3.15 -4.13
N TRP A 26 -2.80 -2.65 -5.06
CA TRP A 26 -3.92 -1.78 -4.71
C TRP A 26 -5.18 -2.62 -4.57
N VAL A 27 -5.65 -2.81 -3.34
CA VAL A 27 -6.91 -3.54 -3.14
C VAL A 27 -8.11 -2.71 -3.60
N GLN A 28 -9.19 -3.38 -3.96
CA GLN A 28 -10.49 -2.77 -4.26
C GLN A 28 -11.34 -2.72 -2.98
N GLY A 29 -12.06 -1.61 -2.79
CA GLY A 29 -13.01 -1.39 -1.71
C GLY A 29 -12.49 -0.43 -0.64
N CYS A 30 -13.20 0.68 -0.40
CA CYS A 30 -12.92 1.59 0.73
C CYS A 30 -14.16 2.40 1.09
N TRP A 31 -14.56 2.38 2.36
CA TRP A 31 -15.73 3.13 2.85
C TRP A 31 -15.43 4.60 3.19
N ARG A 32 -14.16 5.01 3.19
CA ARG A 32 -13.73 6.30 3.75
C ARG A 32 -13.94 7.47 2.80
N GLU A 33 -13.85 7.22 1.50
CA GLU A 33 -14.04 8.21 0.44
C GLU A 33 -13.33 9.55 0.74
N CYS A 34 -12.07 9.48 1.21
CA CYS A 34 -11.38 10.67 1.70
C CYS A 34 -11.33 11.76 0.63
N PRO A 35 -11.51 13.04 1.01
CA PRO A 35 -11.26 14.17 0.10
C PRO A 35 -9.86 14.08 -0.52
N ASP A 36 -9.78 14.33 -1.82
CA ASP A 36 -8.54 14.24 -2.61
C ASP A 36 -7.85 12.86 -2.58
N CYS A 37 -8.61 11.79 -2.37
CA CYS A 37 -8.10 10.42 -2.47
C CYS A 37 -7.33 10.23 -3.78
N PHE A 38 -6.14 9.64 -3.71
CA PHE A 38 -5.34 9.34 -4.89
C PHE A 38 -5.96 8.23 -5.75
N ASN A 39 -6.70 7.32 -5.11
CA ASN A 39 -7.26 6.12 -5.73
C ASN A 39 -8.80 6.07 -5.60
N PRO A 40 -9.56 7.07 -6.09
CA PRO A 40 -11.02 7.08 -5.93
C PRO A 40 -11.70 5.91 -6.65
N ALA A 41 -11.08 5.37 -7.71
CA ALA A 41 -11.54 4.17 -8.40
C ALA A 41 -11.57 2.92 -7.48
N SER A 42 -10.82 2.92 -6.38
CA SER A 42 -10.81 1.83 -5.41
C SER A 42 -11.97 1.88 -4.40
N TRP A 43 -12.85 2.89 -4.41
CA TRP A 43 -13.89 3.01 -3.36
C TRP A 43 -14.96 1.92 -3.44
N SER A 44 -15.42 1.59 -4.65
CA SER A 44 -16.46 0.57 -4.85
C SER A 44 -16.05 -0.76 -4.23
N LEU A 45 -16.97 -1.40 -3.51
CA LEU A 45 -16.76 -2.74 -2.95
C LEU A 45 -17.12 -3.85 -3.92
N ALA A 46 -17.64 -3.48 -5.09
CA ALA A 46 -17.92 -4.44 -6.15
C ALA A 46 -16.62 -5.15 -6.56
N VAL A 47 -16.78 -6.38 -7.04
CA VAL A 47 -15.67 -7.11 -7.64
C VAL A 47 -15.16 -6.33 -8.84
N ASN A 48 -13.88 -5.97 -8.83
CA ASN A 48 -13.17 -5.40 -9.95
C ASN A 48 -12.32 -6.48 -10.63
N GLN A 49 -11.33 -7.01 -9.91
CA GLN A 49 -10.44 -8.06 -10.41
C GLN A 49 -10.15 -9.05 -9.27
N LEU A 50 -10.60 -10.30 -9.42
CA LEU A 50 -10.25 -11.38 -8.50
C LEU A 50 -8.94 -12.03 -8.95
N VAL A 51 -7.95 -12.02 -8.06
CA VAL A 51 -6.64 -12.63 -8.28
C VAL A 51 -6.36 -13.57 -7.11
N SER A 52 -5.84 -14.77 -7.40
CA SER A 52 -5.46 -15.69 -6.33
C SER A 52 -4.20 -15.19 -5.60
N VAL A 53 -4.11 -15.49 -4.30
CA VAL A 53 -2.91 -15.16 -3.52
C VAL A 53 -1.67 -15.80 -4.11
N GLU A 54 -1.77 -17.03 -4.61
CA GLU A 54 -0.67 -17.78 -5.21
C GLU A 54 -0.17 -17.09 -6.49
N GLU A 55 -1.08 -16.73 -7.41
CA GLU A 55 -0.73 -16.02 -8.64
C GLU A 55 -0.05 -14.68 -8.34
N LEU A 56 -0.53 -13.95 -7.33
CA LEU A 56 0.05 -12.66 -6.97
C LEU A 56 1.42 -12.82 -6.32
N ALA A 57 1.61 -13.83 -5.47
CA ALA A 57 2.92 -14.16 -4.90
C ALA A 57 3.92 -14.54 -5.99
N GLU A 58 3.54 -15.39 -6.95
CA GLU A 58 4.39 -15.76 -8.08
C GLU A 58 4.84 -14.53 -8.89
N ARG A 59 3.91 -13.61 -9.18
CA ARG A 59 4.24 -12.35 -9.87
C ARG A 59 5.24 -11.51 -9.09
N ILE A 60 5.00 -11.30 -7.80
CA ILE A 60 5.88 -10.51 -6.92
C ILE A 60 7.29 -11.10 -6.87
N LEU A 61 7.39 -12.43 -6.71
CA LEU A 61 8.65 -13.16 -6.56
C LEU A 61 9.40 -13.34 -7.89
N SER A 62 8.71 -13.23 -9.02
CA SER A 62 9.34 -13.31 -10.35
C SER A 62 10.22 -12.10 -10.70
N GLU A 63 10.09 -11.00 -9.95
CA GLU A 63 10.85 -9.76 -10.16
C GLU A 63 12.03 -9.67 -9.18
N PRO A 64 13.27 -9.89 -9.65
CA PRO A 64 14.44 -9.91 -8.77
C PRO A 64 14.76 -8.57 -8.11
N ALA A 65 14.27 -7.46 -8.67
CA ALA A 65 14.47 -6.13 -8.09
C ALA A 65 13.59 -5.90 -6.84
N ASN A 66 12.54 -6.70 -6.65
CA ASN A 66 11.66 -6.53 -5.49
C ASN A 66 12.38 -6.91 -4.20
N GLN A 67 12.43 -5.95 -3.29
CA GLN A 67 12.88 -6.11 -1.90
C GLN A 67 11.68 -6.30 -0.96
N GLY A 68 10.46 -5.98 -1.44
CA GLY A 68 9.24 -6.06 -0.66
C GLY A 68 7.96 -5.95 -1.48
N VAL A 69 6.85 -5.88 -0.77
CA VAL A 69 5.52 -5.54 -1.31
C VAL A 69 4.84 -4.49 -0.44
N THR A 70 4.12 -3.58 -1.10
CA THR A 70 3.27 -2.57 -0.47
C THR A 70 1.81 -2.92 -0.69
N PHE A 71 1.05 -3.05 0.39
CA PHE A 71 -0.41 -3.10 0.34
C PHE A 71 -0.96 -1.70 0.52
N SER A 72 -1.62 -1.20 -0.51
CA SER A 72 -2.22 0.12 -0.55
C SER A 72 -3.57 0.03 -1.24
N GLY A 73 -4.16 1.18 -1.54
CA GLY A 73 -5.43 1.27 -2.28
C GLY A 73 -6.58 0.60 -1.53
N GLY A 74 -7.79 0.98 -1.93
CA GLY A 74 -8.98 0.71 -1.16
C GLY A 74 -8.72 0.96 0.32
N GLU A 75 -9.00 -0.07 1.11
CA GLU A 75 -8.54 -0.23 2.48
C GLU A 75 -8.01 -1.67 2.63
N PRO A 76 -6.68 -1.88 2.74
CA PRO A 76 -6.10 -3.22 2.84
C PRO A 76 -6.71 -4.07 3.94
N PHE A 77 -7.07 -3.46 5.07
CA PHE A 77 -7.65 -4.20 6.19
C PHE A 77 -9.09 -4.69 5.95
N LEU A 78 -9.76 -4.31 4.86
CA LEU A 78 -11.02 -4.96 4.44
C LEU A 78 -10.80 -6.34 3.81
N GLN A 79 -9.56 -6.67 3.44
CA GLN A 79 -9.16 -7.95 2.85
C GLN A 79 -8.00 -8.59 3.63
N ALA A 80 -7.92 -8.31 4.94
CA ALA A 80 -6.75 -8.60 5.76
C ALA A 80 -6.35 -10.07 5.76
N SER A 81 -7.32 -11.00 5.87
CA SER A 81 -7.02 -12.45 5.89
C SER A 81 -6.30 -12.94 4.62
N ALA A 82 -6.71 -12.46 3.45
CA ALA A 82 -6.07 -12.83 2.18
C ALA A 82 -4.71 -12.14 2.01
N LEU A 83 -4.59 -10.88 2.43
CA LEU A 83 -3.31 -10.17 2.43
C LEU A 83 -2.31 -10.78 3.43
N ALA A 84 -2.76 -11.27 4.58
CA ALA A 84 -1.91 -11.97 5.54
C ALA A 84 -1.33 -13.26 4.94
N ALA A 85 -2.16 -14.01 4.20
CA ALA A 85 -1.70 -15.18 3.46
C ALA A 85 -0.64 -14.82 2.41
N LEU A 86 -0.85 -13.75 1.63
CA LEU A 86 0.12 -13.24 0.67
C LEU A 86 1.42 -12.79 1.34
N ALA A 87 1.30 -12.00 2.40
CA ALA A 87 2.42 -11.49 3.19
C ALA A 87 3.30 -12.64 3.71
N LYS A 88 2.67 -13.68 4.26
CA LYS A 88 3.38 -14.87 4.73
C LYS A 88 4.17 -15.55 3.61
N GLN A 89 3.61 -15.67 2.40
CA GLN A 89 4.31 -16.28 1.27
C GLN A 89 5.53 -15.46 0.83
N VAL A 90 5.38 -14.15 0.66
CA VAL A 90 6.50 -13.30 0.21
C VAL A 90 7.59 -13.13 1.28
N LYS A 91 7.21 -13.10 2.57
CA LYS A 91 8.17 -13.08 3.69
C LYS A 91 8.97 -14.36 3.80
N ALA A 92 8.35 -15.51 3.54
CA ALA A 92 9.05 -16.79 3.49
C ALA A 92 10.14 -16.81 2.40
N ALA A 93 10.01 -16.00 1.36
CA ALA A 93 11.01 -15.81 0.31
C ALA A 93 12.02 -14.68 0.59
N GLY A 94 11.95 -14.04 1.76
CA GLY A 94 12.88 -13.00 2.19
C GLY A 94 12.49 -11.56 1.84
N LEU A 95 11.29 -11.34 1.29
CA LEU A 95 10.78 -10.00 1.01
C LEU A 95 10.17 -9.35 2.26
N ASN A 96 10.23 -8.02 2.37
CA ASN A 96 9.53 -7.27 3.42
C ASN A 96 8.12 -6.85 3.01
N VAL A 97 7.25 -6.57 3.97
CA VAL A 97 5.84 -6.24 3.75
C VAL A 97 5.50 -4.94 4.46
N MET A 98 4.84 -4.05 3.73
CA MET A 98 4.32 -2.79 4.27
C MET A 98 2.85 -2.63 3.92
N SER A 99 2.10 -1.91 4.75
CA SER A 99 0.75 -1.47 4.40
C SER A 99 0.50 0.00 4.72
N PHE A 100 -0.26 0.66 3.84
CA PHE A 100 -0.97 1.91 4.13
C PHE A 100 -2.40 1.58 4.52
N THR A 101 -2.94 2.22 5.55
CA THR A 101 -4.33 2.02 5.98
C THR A 101 -4.94 3.34 6.44
N GLY A 102 -6.25 3.48 6.25
CA GLY A 102 -7.00 4.59 6.82
C GLY A 102 -7.35 4.37 8.29
N TYR A 103 -7.21 3.16 8.84
CA TYR A 103 -7.36 2.90 10.27
C TYR A 103 -6.14 3.37 11.05
N THR A 104 -6.32 3.72 12.32
CA THR A 104 -5.20 3.84 13.25
C THR A 104 -4.80 2.44 13.78
N LEU A 105 -3.55 2.27 14.21
CA LEU A 105 -3.10 1.02 14.83
C LEU A 105 -3.97 0.65 16.06
N ALA A 106 -4.46 1.66 16.80
CA ALA A 106 -5.36 1.43 17.93
C ALA A 106 -6.72 0.86 17.50
N GLU A 107 -7.28 1.33 16.38
CA GLU A 107 -8.52 0.77 15.80
C GLU A 107 -8.30 -0.67 15.33
N LEU A 108 -7.15 -0.94 14.69
CA LEU A 108 -6.80 -2.27 14.19
C LEU A 108 -6.53 -3.30 15.29
N ARG A 109 -6.21 -2.86 16.51
CA ARG A 109 -6.06 -3.71 17.70
C ARG A 109 -7.30 -3.74 18.59
N SER A 110 -8.37 -3.07 18.18
CA SER A 110 -9.59 -2.98 18.98
C SER A 110 -10.46 -4.23 18.78
N PRO A 111 -11.40 -4.50 19.70
CA PRO A 111 -12.41 -5.55 19.49
C PRO A 111 -13.31 -5.35 18.27
N SER A 112 -13.30 -4.17 17.65
CA SER A 112 -14.06 -3.83 16.45
C SER A 112 -13.20 -3.83 15.18
N ALA A 113 -11.95 -4.30 15.27
CA ALA A 113 -11.07 -4.40 14.12
C ALA A 113 -11.65 -5.34 13.04
N PRO A 114 -11.34 -5.10 11.74
CA PRO A 114 -11.70 -6.01 10.67
C PRO A 114 -11.19 -7.43 10.91
N GLU A 115 -11.91 -8.43 10.38
CA GLU A 115 -11.47 -9.82 10.43
C GLU A 115 -10.09 -9.99 9.77
N GLY A 116 -9.19 -10.70 10.46
CA GLY A 116 -7.82 -10.93 10.00
C GLY A 116 -6.87 -9.74 10.20
N ALA A 117 -7.30 -8.65 10.86
CA ALA A 117 -6.44 -7.49 11.08
C ALA A 117 -5.17 -7.83 11.88
N GLU A 118 -5.30 -8.57 12.99
CA GLU A 118 -4.14 -9.03 13.77
C GLU A 118 -3.23 -9.95 12.95
N ASP A 119 -3.79 -10.90 12.18
CA ASP A 119 -3.01 -11.78 11.32
C ASP A 119 -2.19 -10.99 10.29
N LEU A 120 -2.77 -9.95 9.70
CA LEU A 120 -2.05 -9.08 8.77
C LEU A 120 -0.99 -8.25 9.50
N LEU A 121 -1.33 -7.63 10.64
CA LEU A 121 -0.40 -6.85 11.47
C LEU A 121 0.84 -7.66 11.84
N ASP A 122 0.67 -8.93 12.22
CA ASP A 122 1.76 -9.85 12.56
C ASP A 122 2.71 -10.13 11.38
N GLN A 123 2.24 -9.94 10.14
CA GLN A 123 3.08 -10.06 8.95
C GLN A 123 3.73 -8.74 8.53
N LEU A 124 3.25 -7.58 8.98
CA LEU A 124 3.81 -6.30 8.52
C LEU A 124 5.19 -6.04 9.14
N ASP A 125 6.10 -5.53 8.32
CA ASP A 125 7.37 -4.95 8.78
C ASP A 125 7.21 -3.45 9.05
N ILE A 126 6.35 -2.78 8.28
CA ILE A 126 6.07 -1.34 8.35
C ILE A 126 4.56 -1.09 8.15
N LEU A 127 4.00 -0.16 8.92
CA LEU A 127 2.63 0.32 8.77
C LEU A 127 2.62 1.85 8.75
N ILE A 128 1.90 2.42 7.78
CA ILE A 128 1.49 3.82 7.80
C ILE A 128 0.00 3.85 8.10
N ASP A 129 -0.35 4.37 9.27
CA ASP A 129 -1.72 4.39 9.77
C ASP A 129 -2.40 5.77 9.59
N GLY A 130 -3.73 5.77 9.64
CA GLY A 130 -4.56 6.96 9.61
C GLY A 130 -4.96 7.45 8.21
N PRO A 131 -6.13 8.10 8.08
CA PRO A 131 -6.61 8.59 6.80
C PRO A 131 -5.76 9.78 6.33
N TYR A 132 -5.66 9.95 5.01
CA TYR A 132 -5.17 11.22 4.47
C TYR A 132 -6.15 12.36 4.79
N VAL A 133 -5.63 13.50 5.25
CA VAL A 133 -6.41 14.71 5.54
C VAL A 133 -5.75 15.90 4.84
N ALA A 134 -6.39 16.44 3.79
CA ALA A 134 -5.82 17.50 2.96
C ALA A 134 -5.35 18.73 3.78
N ALA A 135 -6.11 19.17 4.79
CA ALA A 135 -5.72 20.28 5.66
C ALA A 135 -4.46 20.01 6.52
N LEU A 136 -4.07 18.74 6.64
CA LEU A 136 -2.91 18.27 7.38
C LEU A 136 -1.80 17.75 6.45
N ALA A 137 -1.93 17.96 5.14
CA ALA A 137 -0.97 17.50 4.15
C ALA A 137 0.48 17.91 4.49
N ILE A 138 1.40 17.00 4.17
CA ILE A 138 2.84 17.19 4.27
C ILE A 138 3.42 17.10 2.84
N HIS A 139 4.15 18.14 2.45
CA HIS A 139 4.83 18.25 1.15
C HIS A 139 6.35 18.29 1.34
N ALA A 140 6.85 17.46 2.25
CA ALA A 140 8.27 17.40 2.56
C ALA A 140 8.90 16.22 1.81
N PRO A 141 10.03 16.43 1.10
CA PRO A 141 10.66 15.44 0.23
C PRO A 141 11.33 14.29 1.00
N ASP A 142 11.27 14.31 2.33
CA ASP A 142 11.85 13.33 3.25
C ASP A 142 10.81 12.75 4.23
N SER A 143 9.54 13.15 4.14
CA SER A 143 8.50 12.62 5.01
C SER A 143 7.98 11.28 4.50
N PRO A 144 7.93 10.22 5.33
CA PRO A 144 7.34 8.93 4.92
C PRO A 144 5.80 8.94 4.94
N VAL A 145 5.19 9.97 5.52
CA VAL A 145 3.73 10.15 5.67
C VAL A 145 3.25 11.42 4.95
N SER A 146 2.09 11.34 4.30
CA SER A 146 1.55 12.43 3.47
C SER A 146 0.62 13.38 4.24
N SER A 147 0.26 13.06 5.48
CA SER A 147 -0.59 13.91 6.33
C SER A 147 -0.17 13.82 7.80
N ARG A 148 -0.17 14.96 8.53
CA ARG A 148 0.33 15.06 9.93
C ARG A 148 -0.41 14.18 10.95
N ASN A 149 -1.61 13.71 10.63
CA ASN A 149 -2.35 12.78 11.49
C ASN A 149 -1.93 11.31 11.30
N GLN A 150 -1.17 11.01 10.25
CA GLN A 150 -0.70 9.66 9.98
C GLN A 150 0.56 9.35 10.78
N ARG A 151 0.78 8.07 11.08
CA ARG A 151 1.97 7.63 11.84
C ARG A 151 2.66 6.48 11.15
N LEU A 152 3.99 6.55 11.15
CA LEU A 152 4.86 5.44 10.80
C LEU A 152 5.05 4.54 12.02
N HIS A 153 4.74 3.26 11.84
CA HIS A 153 5.06 2.20 12.78
C HIS A 153 6.04 1.24 12.12
N VAL A 154 7.17 1.00 12.76
CA VAL A 154 8.18 0.04 12.32
C VAL A 154 8.11 -1.16 13.26
N PHE A 155 7.62 -2.29 12.76
CA PHE A 155 7.52 -3.54 13.52
C PHE A 155 8.77 -4.39 13.40
N ASN A 156 9.47 -4.31 12.27
CA ASN A 156 10.72 -4.99 12.04
C ASN A 156 11.92 -4.07 12.33
N PRO A 157 12.72 -4.35 13.38
CA PRO A 157 13.85 -3.50 13.77
C PRO A 157 14.90 -3.27 12.68
N ALA A 158 14.96 -4.13 11.66
CA ALA A 158 15.88 -3.96 10.53
C ALA A 158 15.64 -2.68 9.71
N PHE A 159 14.46 -2.06 9.85
CA PHE A 159 14.05 -0.83 9.17
C PHE A 159 14.14 0.44 10.05
N ALA A 160 14.52 0.33 11.33
CA ALA A 160 14.48 1.46 12.27
C ALA A 160 15.25 2.71 11.76
N ASP A 161 16.37 2.49 11.08
CA ASP A 161 17.22 3.56 10.50
C ASP A 161 17.27 3.51 8.95
N LYS A 162 16.34 2.80 8.31
CA LYS A 162 16.33 2.57 6.85
C LYS A 162 15.04 3.03 6.17
N ILE A 163 14.49 4.13 6.67
CA ILE A 163 13.35 4.79 6.05
C ILE A 163 13.91 5.73 4.98
N ASP A 164 13.99 5.23 3.75
CA ASP A 164 14.63 5.89 2.61
C ASP A 164 13.65 6.34 1.52
N TRP A 165 12.34 6.30 1.79
CA TRP A 165 11.31 6.78 0.87
C TRP A 165 10.66 8.07 1.38
N ALA A 166 9.99 8.77 0.46
CA ALA A 166 9.21 9.95 0.78
C ALA A 166 7.82 9.91 0.13
N SER A 167 6.84 10.48 0.82
CA SER A 167 5.46 10.58 0.40
C SER A 167 5.16 11.83 -0.43
N ASP A 168 6.18 12.41 -1.06
CA ASP A 168 6.10 13.57 -1.97
C ASP A 168 6.58 13.21 -3.39
N GLN A 169 6.81 11.92 -3.66
CA GLN A 169 7.33 11.44 -4.93
C GLN A 169 6.23 10.81 -5.78
N THR A 170 6.26 11.13 -7.08
CA THR A 170 5.40 10.52 -8.10
C THR A 170 6.24 9.70 -9.07
N GLU A 171 5.73 8.55 -9.47
CA GLU A 171 6.32 7.69 -10.49
C GLU A 171 5.31 7.47 -11.63
N ILE A 172 5.81 7.48 -12.87
CA ILE A 172 5.00 7.31 -14.08
C ILE A 172 5.54 6.14 -14.87
N HIS A 173 4.72 5.10 -15.04
CA HIS A 173 5.03 3.98 -15.93
C HIS A 173 4.35 4.20 -17.26
N ILE A 174 5.14 4.20 -18.35
CA ILE A 174 4.63 4.27 -19.72
C ILE A 174 4.71 2.85 -20.32
N LEU A 175 3.55 2.24 -20.53
CA LEU A 175 3.43 0.89 -21.06
C LEU A 175 3.56 0.87 -22.60
N LYS A 176 3.84 -0.31 -23.16
CA LYS A 176 4.06 -0.49 -24.62
C LYS A 176 2.84 -0.12 -25.47
N ASP A 177 1.65 -0.22 -24.91
CA ASP A 177 0.38 0.16 -25.54
C ASP A 177 0.08 1.67 -25.43
N GLY A 178 0.97 2.44 -24.79
CA GLY A 178 0.80 3.88 -24.56
C GLY A 178 0.06 4.24 -23.28
N THR A 179 -0.42 3.25 -22.51
CA THR A 179 -1.07 3.47 -21.22
C THR A 179 -0.07 4.06 -20.22
N ARG A 180 -0.53 5.01 -19.40
CA ARG A 180 0.27 5.68 -18.36
C ARG A 180 -0.29 5.33 -16.99
N VAL A 181 0.52 4.71 -16.14
CA VAL A 181 0.17 4.44 -14.75
C VAL A 181 0.89 5.47 -13.88
N PHE A 182 0.12 6.29 -13.17
CA PHE A 182 0.62 7.24 -12.20
C PHE A 182 0.52 6.62 -10.80
N THR A 183 1.61 6.64 -10.06
CA THR A 183 1.70 6.03 -8.73
C THR A 183 2.57 6.86 -7.78
N GLY A 184 2.54 6.51 -6.50
CA GLY A 184 3.16 7.27 -5.43
C GLY A 184 2.18 8.28 -4.85
N PHE A 185 2.64 9.51 -4.68
CA PHE A 185 1.93 10.55 -3.96
C PHE A 185 1.83 11.80 -4.83
N ARG A 186 0.76 12.59 -4.66
CA ARG A 186 0.55 13.81 -5.47
C ARG A 186 1.64 14.86 -5.26
N GLY A 187 2.35 14.84 -4.15
CA GLY A 187 3.27 15.90 -3.75
C GLY A 187 2.72 17.31 -3.95
N GLN A 188 3.58 18.31 -4.21
CA GLN A 188 3.16 19.61 -4.75
C GLN A 188 2.89 19.51 -6.27
N MET A 189 1.87 18.77 -6.70
CA MET A 189 1.36 18.86 -8.07
C MET A 189 0.44 20.08 -8.24
N ASP A 190 0.94 21.27 -7.91
CA ASP A 190 0.44 22.50 -8.55
C ASP A 190 1.20 22.60 -9.87
N PHE A 191 0.61 22.06 -10.94
CA PHE A 191 1.08 22.37 -12.28
C PHE A 191 0.76 23.84 -12.56
N ASP A 192 1.64 24.74 -12.11
CA ASP A 192 1.79 26.03 -12.78
C ASP A 192 2.25 25.70 -14.20
N TYR A 193 1.29 25.74 -15.14
CA TYR A 193 1.58 25.61 -16.56
C TYR A 193 2.65 26.65 -16.93
N VAL A 194 3.86 26.18 -17.23
CA VAL A 194 4.88 26.97 -17.96
C VAL A 194 4.67 26.77 -19.45
#